data_AF-A0A7W1BGK6-F1
#
_entry.id   AF-A0A7W1BGK6-F1
#
_cell.length_a   1.000
_cell.length_b   1.000
_cell.length_c   1.000
_cell.angle_alpha   90.00
_cell.angle_beta   90.00
_cell.angle_gamma   90.00
#
_symmetry.space_group_name_H-M   'P 1'
#
loop_
_entity.id
_entity.type
_entity.pdbx_description
1 polymer ?
#
loop_
_entity_poly.entity_id
_entity_poly.type
_entity_poly.pdbx_seq_one_letter_code
_entity_poly.pdbx_strand_id
1 'polypeptide(L)'
;MRLAKQIPGFGGMYYDRTGKLNVYLAGAEAGARARSADVARSLRSLGGAATQRRLKTSATFVTQAAKYDYLQLQAYRARLKNIFRVKGVVYADTDESQNRLRIAIRPGAAERDVERELARAGVPRDAVIISRSSPIDRVQTLVDRLRPVPGGAQLVFPAPSEGPGAFFLCSLGFNARLPGNSREFFVTASHCSDIQGGNQDTPYYQPLPRRNPAADRIAFEFRDPRYGNPGGLCYEGFRCRLSDALLARYTNDNHSDFGTIARTTFALQRIGSIEINARNPRWEVVGELGFPFLGETVHKVGRTTGWTRGPVIETCVDVNA
;
A
#
# COMPACT_ATOMS: atom_id res chain seq x y z
N MET A 1 4.58 -29.39 8.35
CA MET A 1 5.14 -30.63 7.76
C MET A 1 5.50 -31.72 8.79
N ARG A 2 6.13 -31.40 9.93
CA ARG A 2 6.59 -32.41 10.92
C ARG A 2 5.46 -33.29 11.48
N LEU A 3 4.35 -32.70 11.92
CA LEU A 3 3.16 -33.44 12.41
C LEU A 3 2.60 -34.42 11.38
N ALA A 4 2.39 -33.96 10.14
CA ALA A 4 1.84 -34.79 9.07
C ALA A 4 2.70 -36.00 8.70
N LYS A 5 4.03 -35.92 8.91
CA LYS A 5 4.96 -37.03 8.73
C LYS A 5 4.98 -38.01 9.91
N GLN A 6 4.63 -37.55 11.11
CA GLN A 6 4.65 -38.35 12.34
C GLN A 6 3.33 -39.05 12.61
N ILE A 7 2.22 -38.50 12.12
CA ILE A 7 0.87 -38.98 12.43
C ILE A 7 0.17 -39.37 11.12
N PRO A 8 0.07 -40.68 10.82
CA PRO A 8 -0.62 -41.17 9.63
C PRO A 8 -2.06 -40.68 9.55
N GLY A 9 -2.45 -40.11 8.41
CA GLY A 9 -3.80 -39.58 8.22
C GLY A 9 -4.06 -38.19 8.82
N PHE A 10 -3.05 -37.49 9.35
CA PHE A 10 -3.23 -36.11 9.80
C PHE A 10 -3.61 -35.18 8.64
N GLY A 11 -4.79 -34.57 8.70
CA GLY A 11 -5.42 -33.77 7.63
C GLY A 11 -5.27 -32.25 7.76
N GLY A 12 -4.67 -31.75 8.85
CA GLY A 12 -4.52 -30.33 9.13
C GLY A 12 -5.06 -29.95 10.51
N MET A 13 -4.78 -28.72 10.95
CA MET A 13 -5.30 -28.17 12.20
C MET A 13 -5.56 -26.68 12.06
N TYR A 14 -6.62 -26.18 12.70
CA TYR A 14 -7.03 -24.79 12.64
C TYR A 14 -7.77 -24.36 13.92
N TYR A 15 -7.77 -23.07 14.22
CA TYR A 15 -8.61 -22.51 15.28
C TYR A 15 -9.94 -22.04 14.70
N ASP A 16 -11.05 -22.37 15.36
CA ASP A 16 -12.34 -21.79 15.00
C ASP A 16 -12.54 -20.40 15.62
N ARG A 17 -13.69 -19.76 15.32
CA ARG A 17 -14.04 -18.42 15.81
C ARG A 17 -14.17 -18.35 17.34
N THR A 18 -14.34 -19.48 18.03
CA THR A 18 -14.39 -19.56 19.50
C THR A 18 -13.01 -19.76 20.11
N GLY A 19 -11.96 -19.92 19.29
CA GLY A 19 -10.60 -20.17 19.73
C GLY A 19 -10.34 -21.65 20.08
N LYS A 20 -11.21 -22.57 19.68
CA LYS A 20 -11.01 -24.01 19.88
C LYS A 20 -10.18 -24.60 18.74
N LEU A 21 -9.20 -25.45 19.10
CA LEU A 21 -8.36 -26.13 18.12
C LEU A 21 -9.13 -27.33 17.53
N ASN A 22 -9.26 -27.35 16.21
CA ASN A 22 -9.85 -28.44 15.45
C ASN A 22 -8.74 -29.15 14.67
N VAL A 23 -8.77 -30.49 14.68
CA VAL A 23 -7.78 -31.34 14.02
C VAL A 23 -8.49 -32.33 13.12
N TYR A 24 -8.12 -32.33 11.85
CA TYR A 24 -8.64 -33.28 10.87
C TYR A 24 -7.80 -34.58 10.88
N LEU A 25 -8.47 -35.73 10.90
CA LEU A 25 -7.87 -37.06 10.80
C LEU A 25 -8.61 -37.90 9.74
N ALA A 26 -7.90 -38.40 8.73
CA ALA A 26 -8.42 -39.27 7.68
C ALA A 26 -8.34 -40.77 8.07
N GLY A 27 -9.25 -41.61 7.58
CA GLY A 27 -9.27 -43.07 7.83
C GLY A 27 -10.28 -43.52 8.90
N ALA A 28 -10.36 -44.82 9.18
CA ALA A 28 -11.41 -45.43 10.01
C ALA A 28 -11.45 -44.91 11.47
N GLU A 29 -12.66 -44.83 12.05
CA GLU A 29 -12.91 -44.22 13.37
C GLU A 29 -12.11 -44.87 14.52
N ALA A 30 -12.00 -46.20 14.54
CA ALA A 30 -11.21 -46.92 15.55
C ALA A 30 -9.72 -46.49 15.54
N GLY A 31 -9.17 -46.24 14.35
CA GLY A 31 -7.81 -45.70 14.19
C GLY A 31 -7.72 -44.21 14.53
N ALA A 32 -8.81 -43.43 14.38
CA ALA A 32 -8.80 -42.00 14.69
C ALA A 32 -8.63 -41.72 16.19
N ARG A 33 -9.19 -42.57 17.07
CA ARG A 33 -9.01 -42.42 18.53
C ARG A 33 -7.57 -42.66 18.98
N ALA A 34 -6.91 -43.70 18.48
CA ALA A 34 -5.49 -43.97 18.74
C ALA A 34 -4.60 -42.80 18.27
N ARG A 35 -4.87 -42.29 17.07
CA ARG A 35 -4.13 -41.14 16.50
C ARG A 35 -4.39 -39.82 17.20
N SER A 36 -5.55 -39.67 17.85
CA SER A 36 -5.83 -38.49 18.69
C SER A 36 -4.84 -38.40 19.86
N ALA A 37 -4.47 -39.53 20.47
CA ALA A 37 -3.47 -39.56 21.53
C ALA A 37 -2.08 -39.16 21.01
N ASP A 38 -1.72 -39.61 19.80
CA ASP A 38 -0.47 -39.23 19.15
C ASP A 38 -0.45 -37.74 18.78
N VAL A 39 -1.58 -37.18 18.30
CA VAL A 39 -1.72 -35.72 18.10
C VAL A 39 -1.46 -34.97 19.40
N ALA A 40 -2.10 -35.37 20.50
CA ALA A 40 -1.89 -34.72 21.80
C ALA A 40 -0.42 -34.79 22.25
N ARG A 41 0.24 -35.94 22.05
CA ARG A 41 1.66 -36.13 22.38
C ARG A 41 2.55 -35.26 21.49
N SER A 42 2.32 -35.24 20.18
CA SER A 42 3.08 -34.41 19.25
C SER A 42 2.89 -32.93 19.53
N LEU A 43 1.67 -32.44 19.78
CA LEU A 43 1.38 -31.04 20.12
C LEU A 43 2.16 -30.56 21.36
N ARG A 44 2.26 -31.40 22.40
CA ARG A 44 3.08 -31.12 23.59
C ARG A 44 4.58 -31.00 23.31
N SER A 45 5.04 -31.56 22.20
CA SER A 45 6.45 -31.52 21.78
C SER A 45 6.74 -30.46 20.70
N LEU A 46 5.76 -29.66 20.29
CA LEU A 46 5.92 -28.65 19.23
C LEU A 46 6.35 -27.29 19.78
N GLY A 47 7.56 -26.87 19.41
CA GLY A 47 8.07 -25.51 19.68
C GLY A 47 8.41 -25.25 21.15
N GLY A 48 8.97 -24.07 21.41
CA GLY A 48 9.36 -23.64 22.77
C GLY A 48 8.19 -23.15 23.62
N ALA A 49 8.48 -22.64 24.83
CA ALA A 49 7.49 -22.22 25.83
C ALA A 49 6.40 -21.26 25.27
N ALA A 50 6.75 -20.36 24.34
CA ALA A 50 5.79 -19.46 23.69
C ALA A 50 4.79 -20.18 22.77
N THR A 51 5.22 -21.25 22.10
CA THR A 51 4.35 -22.09 21.24
C THR A 51 3.43 -22.92 22.12
N GLN A 52 3.95 -23.49 23.21
CA GLN A 52 3.15 -24.23 24.20
C GLN A 52 2.12 -23.32 24.89
N ARG A 53 2.48 -22.06 25.20
CA ARG A 53 1.55 -21.05 25.74
C ARG A 53 0.42 -20.68 24.77
N ARG A 54 0.73 -20.59 23.46
CA ARG A 54 -0.27 -20.33 22.40
C ARG A 54 -1.17 -21.53 22.13
N LEU A 55 -0.61 -22.74 22.16
CA LEU A 55 -1.35 -23.98 22.01
C LEU A 55 -2.29 -24.25 23.20
N LYS A 56 -2.15 -23.49 24.31
CA LYS A 56 -2.78 -23.74 25.62
C LYS A 56 -2.59 -25.21 25.97
N THR A 57 -1.49 -25.59 26.59
CA THR A 57 -1.05 -26.98 26.85
C THR A 57 -1.98 -27.89 27.66
N SER A 58 -3.25 -27.52 27.80
CA SER A 58 -4.39 -28.31 28.28
C SER A 58 -5.56 -28.41 27.27
N ALA A 59 -5.40 -27.90 26.04
CA ALA A 59 -6.49 -27.70 25.08
C ALA A 59 -7.10 -29.02 24.61
N THR A 60 -8.32 -29.27 25.06
CA THR A 60 -9.32 -30.12 24.41
C THR A 60 -9.48 -29.69 22.96
N PHE A 61 -8.73 -30.32 22.05
CA PHE A 61 -8.96 -30.19 20.62
C PHE A 61 -10.12 -31.11 20.20
N VAL A 62 -10.83 -30.71 19.15
CA VAL A 62 -11.86 -31.55 18.52
C VAL A 62 -11.23 -32.27 17.36
N THR A 63 -11.45 -33.58 17.27
CA THR A 63 -11.11 -34.33 16.07
C THR A 63 -12.28 -34.34 15.11
N GLN A 64 -11.97 -34.14 13.84
CA GLN A 64 -12.93 -34.18 12.75
C GLN A 64 -12.48 -35.20 11.71
N ALA A 65 -13.42 -35.94 11.14
CA ALA A 65 -13.13 -36.85 10.06
C ALA A 65 -12.69 -36.07 8.83
N ALA A 66 -11.57 -36.48 8.22
CA ALA A 66 -11.08 -35.91 6.98
C ALA A 66 -11.16 -36.92 5.83
N LYS A 67 -11.34 -36.40 4.61
CA LYS A 67 -11.28 -37.22 3.39
C LYS A 67 -9.85 -37.37 2.90
N TYR A 68 -9.03 -36.34 3.07
CA TYR A 68 -7.65 -36.31 2.62
C TYR A 68 -6.73 -36.07 3.80
N ASP A 69 -5.57 -36.73 3.80
CA ASP A 69 -4.50 -36.32 4.72
C ASP A 69 -3.74 -35.11 4.16
N TYR A 70 -2.99 -34.44 5.02
CA TYR A 70 -2.29 -33.21 4.69
C TYR A 70 -1.15 -33.45 3.68
N LEU A 71 -0.49 -34.61 3.73
CA LEU A 71 0.57 -34.95 2.77
C LEU A 71 -0.03 -35.19 1.39
N GLN A 72 -1.21 -35.80 1.31
CA GLN A 72 -1.98 -35.98 0.09
C GLN A 72 -2.40 -34.64 -0.51
N LEU A 73 -2.94 -33.71 0.30
CA LEU A 73 -3.27 -32.36 -0.16
C LEU A 73 -2.02 -31.61 -0.66
N GLN A 74 -0.89 -31.71 0.06
CA GLN A 74 0.38 -31.12 -0.39
C GLN A 74 0.90 -31.76 -1.69
N ALA A 75 0.73 -33.08 -1.87
CA ALA A 75 1.09 -33.75 -3.11
C ALA A 75 0.22 -33.27 -4.29
N TYR A 76 -1.09 -33.07 -4.08
CA TYR A 76 -1.95 -32.45 -5.09
C TYR A 76 -1.52 -31.02 -5.41
N ARG A 77 -1.24 -30.19 -4.39
CA ARG A 77 -0.75 -28.82 -4.58
C ARG A 77 0.57 -28.79 -5.36
N ALA A 78 1.47 -29.74 -5.10
CA ALA A 78 2.76 -29.85 -5.80
C ALA A 78 2.61 -30.25 -7.29
N ARG A 79 1.50 -30.91 -7.68
CA ARG A 79 1.19 -31.21 -9.09
C ARG A 79 0.65 -29.98 -9.84
N LEU A 80 0.02 -29.04 -9.12
CA LEU A 80 -0.56 -27.81 -9.66
C LEU A 80 0.49 -26.70 -9.95
N LYS A 81 1.68 -27.05 -10.44
CA LYS A 81 2.76 -26.09 -10.71
C LYS A 81 2.37 -25.01 -11.74
N ASN A 82 1.49 -25.37 -12.67
CA ASN A 82 1.04 -24.50 -13.75
C ASN A 82 -0.27 -23.77 -13.46
N ILE A 83 -0.83 -23.89 -12.25
CA ILE A 83 -2.16 -23.33 -11.95
C ILE A 83 -2.20 -21.81 -12.15
N PHE A 84 -1.10 -21.12 -11.88
CA PHE A 84 -0.98 -19.67 -12.09
C PHE A 84 -0.86 -19.26 -13.57
N ARG A 85 -0.69 -20.22 -14.50
CA ARG A 85 -0.79 -19.98 -15.95
C ARG A 85 -2.24 -19.90 -16.43
N VAL A 86 -3.19 -20.41 -15.63
CA VAL A 86 -4.62 -20.28 -15.93
C VAL A 86 -5.05 -18.83 -15.73
N LYS A 87 -5.58 -18.21 -16.79
CA LYS A 87 -5.95 -16.79 -16.77
C LYS A 87 -6.99 -16.52 -15.67
N GLY A 88 -6.61 -15.67 -14.73
CA GLY A 88 -7.49 -15.21 -13.66
C GLY A 88 -7.39 -15.96 -12.34
N VAL A 89 -6.51 -16.96 -12.20
CA VAL A 89 -6.13 -17.47 -10.87
C VAL A 89 -5.38 -16.39 -10.08
N VAL A 90 -5.74 -16.23 -8.80
CA VAL A 90 -5.23 -15.21 -7.88
C VAL A 90 -4.30 -15.83 -6.83
N TYR A 91 -4.75 -16.87 -6.13
CA TYR A 91 -3.94 -17.60 -5.17
C TYR A 91 -4.32 -19.08 -5.12
N ALA A 92 -3.40 -19.88 -4.60
CA ALA A 92 -3.60 -21.29 -4.31
C ALA A 92 -3.21 -21.54 -2.85
N ASP A 93 -4.04 -22.27 -2.12
CA ASP A 93 -3.85 -22.55 -0.71
C ASP A 93 -4.21 -24.00 -0.34
N THR A 94 -3.69 -24.48 0.79
CA THR A 94 -4.07 -25.74 1.42
C THR A 94 -4.95 -25.36 2.60
N ASP A 95 -6.26 -25.31 2.39
CA ASP A 95 -7.20 -24.83 3.40
C ASP A 95 -7.41 -25.89 4.48
N GLU A 96 -6.67 -25.78 5.59
CA GLU A 96 -6.76 -26.70 6.71
C GLU A 96 -8.11 -26.67 7.42
N SER A 97 -8.91 -25.60 7.25
CA SER A 97 -10.23 -25.48 7.87
C SER A 97 -11.31 -26.28 7.12
N GLN A 98 -11.09 -26.58 5.85
CA GLN A 98 -12.02 -27.31 4.99
C GLN A 98 -11.47 -28.67 4.53
N ASN A 99 -10.24 -29.03 4.90
CA ASN A 99 -9.56 -30.25 4.45
C ASN A 99 -9.56 -30.39 2.92
N ARG A 100 -9.27 -29.28 2.22
CA ARG A 100 -9.25 -29.17 0.75
C ARG A 100 -8.16 -28.19 0.30
N LEU A 101 -7.79 -28.24 -0.97
CA LEU A 101 -7.08 -27.12 -1.59
C LEU A 101 -8.06 -26.00 -1.91
N ARG A 102 -7.62 -24.76 -1.87
CA ARG A 102 -8.41 -23.60 -2.31
C ARG A 102 -7.69 -22.91 -3.46
N ILE A 103 -8.37 -22.75 -4.59
CA ILE A 103 -7.88 -21.97 -5.73
C ILE A 103 -8.81 -20.78 -5.88
N ALA A 104 -8.30 -19.58 -5.62
CA ALA A 104 -9.09 -18.37 -5.82
C ALA A 104 -8.90 -17.83 -7.23
N ILE A 105 -9.99 -17.43 -7.87
CA ILE A 105 -10.01 -16.79 -9.18
C ILE A 105 -10.63 -15.39 -9.10
N ARG A 106 -10.30 -14.53 -10.06
CA ARG A 106 -10.92 -13.21 -10.20
C ARG A 106 -12.41 -13.34 -10.50
N PRO A 107 -13.25 -12.38 -10.06
CA PRO A 107 -14.61 -12.26 -10.56
C PRO A 107 -14.64 -12.24 -12.10
N GLY A 108 -15.49 -13.07 -12.70
CA GLY A 108 -15.63 -13.19 -14.17
C GLY A 108 -14.61 -14.11 -14.85
N ALA A 109 -13.65 -14.68 -14.14
CA ALA A 109 -12.79 -15.73 -14.68
C ALA A 109 -13.56 -17.06 -14.84
N ALA A 110 -13.18 -17.86 -15.84
CA ALA A 110 -13.85 -19.12 -16.15
C ALA A 110 -13.36 -20.25 -15.22
N GLU A 111 -14.23 -20.71 -14.32
CA GLU A 111 -13.95 -21.84 -13.41
C GLU A 111 -13.57 -23.11 -14.19
N ARG A 112 -14.18 -23.33 -15.37
CA ARG A 112 -13.87 -24.46 -16.27
C ARG A 112 -12.40 -24.54 -16.66
N ASP A 113 -11.68 -23.43 -16.70
CA ASP A 113 -10.26 -23.42 -17.08
C ASP A 113 -9.40 -23.97 -15.94
N VAL A 114 -9.75 -23.64 -14.70
CA VAL A 114 -9.15 -24.24 -13.51
C VAL A 114 -9.46 -25.73 -13.46
N GLU A 115 -10.70 -26.13 -13.71
CA GLU A 115 -11.10 -27.56 -13.71
C GLU A 115 -10.35 -28.40 -14.73
N ARG A 116 -10.11 -27.86 -15.94
CA ARG A 116 -9.26 -28.53 -16.95
C ARG A 116 -7.82 -28.70 -16.46
N GLU A 117 -7.27 -27.71 -15.78
CA GLU A 117 -5.92 -27.82 -15.21
C GLU A 117 -5.86 -28.82 -14.06
N LEU A 118 -6.89 -28.90 -13.21
CA LEU A 118 -7.00 -29.93 -12.17
C LEU A 118 -7.00 -31.33 -12.78
N ALA A 119 -7.81 -31.55 -13.83
CA ALA A 119 -7.89 -32.82 -14.54
C ALA A 119 -6.54 -33.20 -15.17
N ARG A 120 -5.86 -32.25 -15.84
CA ARG A 120 -4.53 -32.45 -16.43
C ARG A 120 -3.48 -32.80 -15.37
N ALA A 121 -3.54 -32.21 -14.20
CA ALA A 121 -2.63 -32.45 -13.09
C ALA A 121 -2.96 -33.72 -12.28
N GLY A 122 -4.04 -34.44 -12.62
CA GLY A 122 -4.51 -35.61 -11.88
C GLY A 122 -4.90 -35.27 -10.44
N VAL A 123 -5.48 -34.09 -10.23
CA VAL A 123 -5.99 -33.63 -8.94
C VAL A 123 -7.51 -33.81 -8.92
N PRO A 124 -8.08 -34.58 -7.97
CA PRO A 124 -9.52 -34.78 -7.88
C PRO A 124 -10.26 -33.45 -7.68
N ARG A 125 -11.34 -33.24 -8.44
CA ARG A 125 -12.14 -31.99 -8.36
C ARG A 125 -12.70 -31.76 -6.96
N ASP A 126 -13.09 -32.83 -6.30
CA ASP A 126 -13.63 -32.82 -4.95
C ASP A 126 -12.58 -32.52 -3.88
N ALA A 127 -11.28 -32.60 -4.21
CA ALA A 127 -10.18 -32.17 -3.34
C ALA A 127 -9.93 -30.64 -3.37
N VAL A 128 -10.66 -29.89 -4.22
CA VAL A 128 -10.41 -28.47 -4.47
C VAL A 128 -11.69 -27.65 -4.29
N ILE A 129 -11.58 -26.52 -3.60
CA ILE A 129 -12.58 -25.45 -3.54
C ILE A 129 -12.12 -24.36 -4.50
N ILE A 130 -12.95 -24.02 -5.48
CA ILE A 130 -12.71 -22.85 -6.33
C ILE A 130 -13.49 -21.69 -5.74
N SER A 131 -12.81 -20.61 -5.38
CA SER A 131 -13.42 -19.43 -4.75
C SER A 131 -13.17 -18.18 -5.57
N ARG A 132 -13.92 -17.10 -5.30
CA ARG A 132 -13.69 -15.80 -5.94
C ARG A 132 -12.90 -14.88 -5.01
N SER A 133 -11.88 -14.21 -5.53
CA SER A 133 -11.07 -13.23 -4.80
C SER A 133 -10.62 -12.11 -5.73
N SER A 134 -10.53 -10.90 -5.21
CA SER A 134 -9.80 -9.81 -5.86
C SER A 134 -8.30 -10.14 -5.95
N PRO A 135 -7.59 -9.66 -6.98
CA PRO A 135 -6.12 -9.78 -7.08
C PRO A 135 -5.39 -9.19 -5.88
N ILE A 136 -4.14 -9.62 -5.68
CA ILE A 136 -3.19 -8.91 -4.83
C ILE A 136 -2.60 -7.78 -5.67
N ASP A 137 -3.01 -6.55 -5.39
CA ASP A 137 -2.47 -5.36 -6.06
C ASP A 137 -1.23 -4.84 -5.31
N ARG A 138 -0.19 -4.42 -6.04
CA ARG A 138 0.92 -3.68 -5.43
C ARG A 138 0.41 -2.30 -5.03
N VAL A 139 0.28 -2.07 -3.74
CA VAL A 139 -0.08 -0.76 -3.17
C VAL A 139 1.12 0.16 -3.38
N GLN A 140 0.93 1.18 -4.23
CA GLN A 140 1.84 2.32 -4.33
C GLN A 140 1.21 3.49 -3.57
N THR A 141 2.01 4.26 -2.84
CA THR A 141 1.55 5.36 -2.00
C THR A 141 2.18 6.68 -2.41
N LEU A 142 1.64 7.79 -1.91
CA LEU A 142 2.19 9.14 -2.14
C LEU A 142 3.63 9.32 -1.64
N VAL A 143 4.11 8.45 -0.75
CA VAL A 143 5.47 8.51 -0.17
C VAL A 143 6.47 7.58 -0.87
N ASP A 144 5.99 6.74 -1.78
CA ASP A 144 6.85 5.84 -2.56
C ASP A 144 7.56 6.58 -3.69
N ARG A 145 8.54 5.91 -4.31
CA ARG A 145 9.19 6.40 -5.52
C ARG A 145 8.19 6.40 -6.68
N LEU A 146 7.87 7.59 -7.18
CA LEU A 146 6.96 7.81 -8.32
C LEU A 146 7.77 8.38 -9.47
N ARG A 147 7.67 7.79 -10.67
CA ARG A 147 8.26 8.31 -11.89
C ARG A 147 7.30 8.06 -13.07
N PRO A 148 6.91 9.09 -13.83
CA PRO A 148 7.09 10.52 -13.52
C PRO A 148 6.34 10.93 -12.22
N VAL A 149 6.69 12.10 -11.66
CA VAL A 149 6.22 12.57 -10.34
C VAL A 149 4.97 13.45 -10.52
N PRO A 150 3.78 13.02 -10.04
CA PRO A 150 2.56 13.84 -10.08
C PRO A 150 2.46 14.82 -8.91
N GLY A 151 1.52 15.76 -9.00
CA GLY A 151 1.08 16.56 -7.84
C GLY A 151 0.56 15.69 -6.70
N GLY A 152 0.71 16.19 -5.47
CA GLY A 152 0.37 15.50 -4.22
C GLY A 152 1.40 14.46 -3.75
N ALA A 153 2.41 14.12 -4.57
CA ALA A 153 3.50 13.24 -4.19
C ALA A 153 4.36 13.84 -3.07
N GLN A 154 5.02 13.00 -2.28
CA GLN A 154 5.99 13.47 -1.30
C GLN A 154 7.17 14.16 -1.99
N LEU A 155 7.57 15.29 -1.45
CA LEU A 155 8.81 16.00 -1.73
C LEU A 155 9.66 15.99 -0.45
N VAL A 156 10.97 15.98 -0.60
CA VAL A 156 11.92 15.96 0.50
C VAL A 156 13.01 16.99 0.23
N PHE A 157 13.44 17.71 1.27
CA PHE A 157 14.56 18.64 1.21
C PHE A 157 15.41 18.55 2.48
N PRO A 158 16.70 18.96 2.44
CA PRO A 158 17.58 18.88 3.60
C PRO A 158 17.03 19.64 4.82
N ALA A 159 17.29 19.12 6.01
CA ALA A 159 16.93 19.75 7.29
C ALA A 159 18.19 19.94 8.14
N PRO A 160 19.13 20.82 7.75
CA PRO A 160 20.41 20.95 8.44
C PRO A 160 20.25 21.36 9.91
N SER A 161 19.17 22.05 10.27
CA SER A 161 18.82 22.41 11.65
C SER A 161 18.51 21.20 12.54
N GLU A 162 18.04 20.10 11.95
CA GLU A 162 17.68 18.86 12.67
C GLU A 162 18.86 17.87 12.76
N GLY A 163 20.02 18.23 12.16
CA GLY A 163 21.26 17.48 12.23
C GLY A 163 21.75 16.93 10.87
N PRO A 164 22.98 16.38 10.83
CA PRO A 164 23.58 15.88 9.61
C PRO A 164 22.74 14.77 8.95
N GLY A 165 22.37 14.98 7.69
CA GLY A 165 21.59 13.99 6.93
C GLY A 165 20.10 13.92 7.28
N ALA A 166 19.59 14.86 8.08
CA ALA A 166 18.15 14.99 8.31
C ALA A 166 17.45 15.65 7.11
N PHE A 167 16.15 15.37 6.99
CA PHE A 167 15.32 15.88 5.90
C PHE A 167 13.94 16.30 6.40
N PHE A 168 13.41 17.38 5.82
CA PHE A 168 12.03 17.79 5.95
C PHE A 168 11.17 17.19 4.84
N LEU A 169 9.87 17.06 5.11
CA LEU A 169 8.91 16.40 4.24
C LEU A 169 7.81 17.38 3.83
N CYS A 170 7.58 17.50 2.53
CA CYS A 170 6.52 18.32 1.96
C CYS A 170 5.74 17.54 0.90
N SER A 171 4.71 18.17 0.34
CA SER A 171 4.01 17.65 -0.84
C SER A 171 4.36 18.50 -2.04
N LEU A 172 4.59 17.88 -3.19
CA LEU A 172 4.60 18.58 -4.47
C LEU A 172 3.17 19.08 -4.73
N GLY A 173 2.99 20.38 -5.01
CA GLY A 173 1.67 20.95 -5.29
C GLY A 173 1.15 20.48 -6.64
N PHE A 174 1.71 21.05 -7.71
CA PHE A 174 1.40 20.68 -9.09
C PHE A 174 2.60 20.96 -10.00
N ASN A 175 2.69 20.20 -11.10
CA ASN A 175 3.68 20.44 -12.15
C ASN A 175 3.25 21.62 -13.02
N ALA A 176 4.22 22.40 -13.48
CA ALA A 176 4.01 23.64 -14.20
C ALA A 176 4.99 23.79 -15.37
N ARG A 177 4.57 24.53 -16.39
CA ARG A 177 5.40 24.98 -17.51
C ARG A 177 5.32 26.50 -17.58
N LEU A 178 6.45 27.15 -17.84
CA LEU A 178 6.47 28.60 -18.04
C LEU A 178 6.39 28.91 -19.54
N PRO A 179 5.55 29.87 -19.96
CA PRO A 179 5.54 30.33 -21.35
C PRO A 179 6.94 30.75 -21.81
N GLY A 180 7.34 30.29 -23.00
CA GLY A 180 8.67 30.57 -23.55
C GLY A 180 9.84 29.83 -22.87
N ASN A 181 9.57 28.88 -21.97
CA ASN A 181 10.59 28.06 -21.35
C ASN A 181 10.38 26.58 -21.70
N SER A 182 11.45 25.89 -22.12
CA SER A 182 11.40 24.47 -22.49
C SER A 182 11.58 23.51 -21.30
N ARG A 183 11.81 24.03 -20.09
CA ARG A 183 12.01 23.23 -18.87
C ARG A 183 10.69 22.96 -18.17
N GLU A 184 10.69 21.86 -17.42
CA GLU A 184 9.60 21.50 -16.53
C GLU A 184 9.85 22.04 -15.13
N PHE A 185 8.77 22.46 -14.47
CA PHE A 185 8.78 23.00 -13.12
C PHE A 185 7.72 22.34 -12.26
N PHE A 186 7.77 22.60 -10.96
CA PHE A 186 6.63 22.38 -10.07
C PHE A 186 6.52 23.49 -9.05
N VAL A 187 5.30 23.67 -8.55
CA VAL A 187 4.99 24.57 -7.44
C VAL A 187 4.89 23.76 -6.15
N THR A 188 5.49 24.27 -5.09
CA THR A 188 5.33 23.79 -3.71
C THR A 188 5.23 24.98 -2.76
N ALA A 189 4.90 24.75 -1.50
CA ALA A 189 4.89 25.80 -0.50
C ALA A 189 6.30 26.39 -0.31
N SER A 190 6.41 27.69 -0.06
CA SER A 190 7.71 28.33 0.08
C SER A 190 8.41 27.93 1.38
N HIS A 191 7.68 27.67 2.46
CA HIS A 191 8.28 27.11 3.68
C HIS A 191 8.89 25.70 3.50
N CYS A 192 8.70 25.09 2.32
CA CYS A 192 9.38 23.87 1.92
C CYS A 192 10.71 24.16 1.21
N SER A 193 11.49 25.13 1.69
CA SER A 193 12.85 25.42 1.23
C SER A 193 13.76 25.65 2.43
N ASP A 194 15.07 25.78 2.19
CA ASP A 194 16.03 26.07 3.26
C ASP A 194 15.78 27.44 3.90
N ILE A 195 15.30 28.41 3.11
CA ILE A 195 14.87 29.72 3.61
C ILE A 195 13.57 30.11 2.90
N GLN A 196 12.49 30.18 3.68
CA GLN A 196 11.22 30.69 3.18
C GLN A 196 11.38 32.13 2.67
N GLY A 197 10.88 32.40 1.47
CA GLY A 197 10.90 33.74 0.87
C GLY A 197 12.30 34.16 0.43
N GLY A 198 13.00 33.26 -0.23
CA GLY A 198 14.31 33.50 -0.83
C GLY A 198 14.71 32.31 -1.68
N ASN A 199 15.71 32.46 -2.55
CA ASN A 199 16.22 31.35 -3.35
C ASN A 199 17.65 31.01 -2.90
N GLN A 200 17.86 29.76 -2.48
CA GLN A 200 19.14 29.22 -2.03
C GLN A 200 19.52 27.96 -2.80
N ASP A 201 18.92 27.74 -3.97
CA ASP A 201 19.07 26.51 -4.76
C ASP A 201 18.78 25.26 -3.92
N THR A 202 17.75 25.29 -3.06
CA THR A 202 17.40 24.13 -2.22
C THR A 202 17.17 22.88 -3.09
N PRO A 203 17.88 21.76 -2.82
CA PRO A 203 17.71 20.53 -3.58
C PRO A 203 16.49 19.75 -3.12
N TYR A 204 15.74 19.24 -4.10
CA TYR A 204 14.53 18.47 -3.86
C TYR A 204 14.64 17.02 -4.31
N TYR A 205 14.12 16.11 -3.48
CA TYR A 205 14.18 14.66 -3.67
C TYR A 205 12.79 14.03 -3.67
N GLN A 206 12.66 12.93 -4.43
CA GLN A 206 11.48 12.06 -4.43
C GLN A 206 11.91 10.60 -4.63
N PRO A 207 11.64 9.69 -3.66
CA PRO A 207 11.04 9.92 -2.34
C PRO A 207 12.13 10.32 -1.32
N LEU A 208 11.99 9.94 -0.04
CA LEU A 208 13.06 10.08 0.96
C LEU A 208 14.33 9.40 0.42
N PRO A 209 15.43 10.15 0.17
CA PRO A 209 16.62 9.59 -0.43
C PRO A 209 17.24 8.56 0.52
N ARG A 210 17.53 7.38 -0.04
CA ARG A 210 18.20 6.31 0.71
C ARG A 210 19.64 6.15 0.23
N ARG A 211 19.93 5.03 -0.44
CA ARG A 211 21.30 4.62 -0.80
C ARG A 211 21.92 5.44 -1.93
N ASN A 212 21.12 6.10 -2.76
CA ASN A 212 21.61 6.92 -3.88
C ASN A 212 20.84 8.25 -3.97
N PRO A 213 21.22 9.27 -3.17
CA PRO A 213 20.56 10.56 -3.17
C PRO A 213 20.57 11.25 -4.54
N ALA A 214 21.59 11.01 -5.37
CA ALA A 214 21.67 11.59 -6.71
C ALA A 214 20.57 11.06 -7.65
N ALA A 215 20.16 9.80 -7.51
CA ALA A 215 19.09 9.21 -8.31
C ALA A 215 17.68 9.65 -7.87
N ASP A 216 17.54 10.06 -6.61
CA ASP A 216 16.26 10.51 -6.05
C ASP A 216 16.11 12.03 -6.08
N ARG A 217 17.18 12.79 -6.32
CA ARG A 217 17.10 14.25 -6.54
C ARG A 217 16.39 14.55 -7.86
N ILE A 218 15.28 15.28 -7.78
CA ILE A 218 14.43 15.58 -8.93
C ILE A 218 14.51 17.04 -9.37
N ALA A 219 14.86 17.98 -8.49
CA ALA A 219 14.81 19.40 -8.79
C ALA A 219 15.71 20.24 -7.88
N PHE A 220 15.82 21.52 -8.24
CA PHE A 220 16.32 22.58 -7.39
C PHE A 220 15.29 23.70 -7.34
N GLU A 221 15.26 24.44 -6.24
CA GLU A 221 14.59 25.72 -6.16
C GLU A 221 14.98 26.63 -7.33
N PHE A 222 14.02 27.41 -7.83
CA PHE A 222 14.26 28.29 -8.99
C PHE A 222 13.77 29.72 -8.75
N ARG A 223 12.55 29.90 -8.23
CA ARG A 223 12.02 31.23 -7.88
C ARG A 223 11.18 31.15 -6.62
N ASP A 224 11.55 31.95 -5.63
CA ASP A 224 10.77 32.18 -4.43
C ASP A 224 10.74 33.70 -4.12
N PRO A 225 9.57 34.35 -4.18
CA PRO A 225 9.44 35.77 -3.88
C PRO A 225 9.85 36.12 -2.44
N ARG A 226 10.66 37.18 -2.30
CA ARG A 226 11.12 37.65 -0.98
C ARG A 226 10.02 38.34 -0.18
N TYR A 227 10.12 38.26 1.13
CA TYR A 227 9.35 39.11 2.05
C TYR A 227 9.64 40.59 1.82
N GLY A 228 8.60 41.41 1.84
CA GLY A 228 8.68 42.86 1.63
C GLY A 228 7.41 43.58 2.04
N ASN A 229 7.08 44.65 1.32
CA ASN A 229 5.78 45.31 1.45
C ASN A 229 5.04 45.26 0.11
N PRO A 230 4.59 44.07 -0.32
CA PRO A 230 3.96 43.91 -1.63
C PRO A 230 2.69 44.76 -1.71
N GLY A 231 2.65 45.70 -2.66
CA GLY A 231 1.49 46.57 -2.89
C GLY A 231 1.18 47.55 -1.75
N GLY A 232 2.08 47.73 -0.77
CA GLY A 232 1.82 48.60 0.38
C GLY A 232 0.83 48.03 1.41
N LEU A 233 0.48 46.75 1.29
CA LEU A 233 -0.58 46.12 2.08
C LEU A 233 -0.08 45.47 3.38
N CYS A 234 1.21 45.58 3.68
CA CYS A 234 1.77 44.97 4.87
C CYS A 234 1.47 45.78 6.13
N TYR A 235 1.16 45.09 7.22
CA TYR A 235 0.94 45.71 8.53
C TYR A 235 2.20 46.40 9.06
N GLU A 236 2.02 47.46 9.85
CA GLU A 236 3.12 48.22 10.42
C GLU A 236 4.04 47.32 11.26
N GLY A 237 5.34 47.38 11.01
CA GLY A 237 6.36 46.55 11.67
C GLY A 237 6.51 45.14 11.09
N PHE A 238 5.70 44.74 10.10
CA PHE A 238 5.80 43.44 9.45
C PHE A 238 6.51 43.51 8.10
N ARG A 239 6.99 42.34 7.66
CA ARG A 239 7.35 42.08 6.26
C ARG A 239 6.46 40.96 5.76
N CYS A 240 5.80 41.19 4.64
CA CYS A 240 4.74 40.34 4.13
C CYS A 240 5.07 39.77 2.75
N ARG A 241 4.29 38.79 2.33
CA ARG A 241 4.26 38.23 0.98
C ARG A 241 2.83 37.82 0.64
N LEU A 242 2.49 37.83 -0.64
CA LEU A 242 1.12 37.53 -1.10
C LEU A 242 0.84 36.03 -1.25
N SER A 243 1.85 35.17 -1.18
CA SER A 243 1.68 33.72 -1.37
C SER A 243 2.80 32.93 -0.73
N ASP A 244 2.51 31.91 0.06
CA ASP A 244 3.47 30.90 0.50
C ASP A 244 3.71 29.86 -0.60
N ALA A 245 4.36 30.28 -1.68
CA ALA A 245 4.60 29.45 -2.86
C ALA A 245 5.96 29.75 -3.49
N LEU A 246 6.65 28.69 -3.91
CA LEU A 246 7.87 28.76 -4.70
C LEU A 246 7.75 27.88 -5.95
N LEU A 247 8.60 28.17 -6.93
CA LEU A 247 8.76 27.40 -8.16
C LEU A 247 10.11 26.69 -8.11
N ALA A 248 10.09 25.37 -8.34
CA ALA A 248 11.28 24.55 -8.47
C ALA A 248 11.42 24.03 -9.91
N ARG A 249 12.66 23.88 -10.37
CA ARG A 249 12.97 23.40 -11.73
C ARG A 249 13.49 21.97 -11.68
N TYR A 250 12.89 21.11 -12.49
CA TYR A 250 13.36 19.72 -12.61
C TYR A 250 14.79 19.65 -13.15
N THR A 251 15.59 18.73 -12.59
CA THR A 251 16.93 18.39 -13.11
C THR A 251 16.86 17.57 -14.38
N ASN A 252 15.78 16.80 -14.53
CA ASN A 252 15.43 16.01 -15.71
C ASN A 252 13.94 16.17 -15.94
N ASP A 253 13.57 16.74 -17.09
CA ASP A 253 12.19 17.04 -17.46
C ASP A 253 11.31 15.76 -17.52
N ASN A 254 11.90 14.58 -17.75
CA ASN A 254 11.19 13.28 -17.69
C ASN A 254 10.75 12.88 -16.27
N HIS A 255 11.17 13.61 -15.23
CA HIS A 255 10.64 13.42 -13.88
C HIS A 255 9.29 14.12 -13.69
N SER A 256 8.90 15.06 -14.54
CA SER A 256 7.61 15.75 -14.47
C SER A 256 6.47 14.87 -14.99
N ASP A 257 5.43 14.67 -14.20
CA ASP A 257 4.15 14.10 -14.66
C ASP A 257 3.19 15.27 -14.94
N PHE A 258 3.51 16.04 -15.97
CA PHE A 258 2.85 17.31 -16.26
C PHE A 258 1.34 17.15 -16.42
N GLY A 259 0.56 18.08 -15.84
CA GLY A 259 -0.89 18.08 -15.95
C GLY A 259 -1.58 16.99 -15.13
N THR A 260 -0.92 16.38 -14.14
CA THR A 260 -1.55 15.36 -13.30
C THR A 260 -1.36 15.56 -11.79
N ILE A 261 -2.36 15.09 -11.04
CA ILE A 261 -2.34 14.94 -9.58
C ILE A 261 -2.50 13.46 -9.25
N ALA A 262 -1.80 12.95 -8.24
CA ALA A 262 -1.98 11.57 -7.79
C ALA A 262 -3.42 11.33 -7.31
N ARG A 263 -4.07 10.29 -7.84
CA ARG A 263 -5.41 9.88 -7.41
C ARG A 263 -5.31 8.76 -6.40
N THR A 264 -5.73 9.00 -5.17
CA THR A 264 -5.76 7.99 -4.10
C THR A 264 -7.13 7.34 -3.96
N THR A 265 -7.22 6.26 -3.19
CA THR A 265 -8.40 5.36 -3.18
C THR A 265 -9.66 5.99 -2.59
N PHE A 266 -9.56 6.93 -1.65
CA PHE A 266 -10.73 7.62 -1.08
C PHE A 266 -10.37 8.97 -0.46
N ALA A 267 -11.38 9.85 -0.40
CA ALA A 267 -11.31 11.17 0.23
C ALA A 267 -12.02 11.21 1.59
N LEU A 268 -11.44 11.88 2.59
CA LEU A 268 -12.10 12.21 3.87
C LEU A 268 -11.87 13.68 4.24
N GLN A 269 -12.54 14.20 5.27
CA GLN A 269 -12.39 15.61 5.66
C GLN A 269 -11.04 15.91 6.35
N ARG A 270 -10.50 14.96 7.13
CA ARG A 270 -9.28 15.18 7.93
C ARG A 270 -8.08 14.38 7.41
N ILE A 271 -8.22 13.07 7.31
CA ILE A 271 -7.17 12.14 6.87
C ILE A 271 -7.81 11.16 5.90
N GLY A 272 -7.53 11.30 4.61
CA GLY A 272 -7.95 10.35 3.59
C GLY A 272 -6.84 9.36 3.22
N SER A 273 -6.97 8.75 2.05
CA SER A 273 -6.02 7.73 1.61
C SER A 273 -4.75 8.33 1.04
N ILE A 274 -3.60 7.76 1.39
CA ILE A 274 -2.32 7.96 0.69
C ILE A 274 -2.03 6.84 -0.33
N GLU A 275 -2.85 5.81 -0.39
CA GLU A 275 -2.73 4.71 -1.35
C GLU A 275 -3.25 5.16 -2.71
N ILE A 276 -2.37 5.13 -3.71
CA ILE A 276 -2.68 5.48 -5.09
C ILE A 276 -3.60 4.41 -5.66
N ASN A 277 -4.67 4.85 -6.32
CA ASN A 277 -5.62 3.97 -6.97
C ASN A 277 -4.96 3.26 -8.16
N ALA A 278 -4.71 1.96 -8.04
CA ALA A 278 -4.02 1.18 -9.06
C ALA A 278 -4.75 1.12 -10.42
N ARG A 279 -6.07 1.33 -10.46
CA ARG A 279 -6.85 1.30 -11.71
C ARG A 279 -6.93 2.64 -12.39
N ASN A 280 -6.93 3.73 -11.62
CA ASN A 280 -6.92 5.08 -12.13
C ASN A 280 -6.02 5.96 -11.23
N PRO A 281 -4.70 5.97 -11.48
CA PRO A 281 -3.71 6.49 -10.54
C PRO A 281 -3.53 8.01 -10.62
N ARG A 282 -4.18 8.68 -11.57
CA ARG A 282 -4.03 10.12 -11.83
C ARG A 282 -5.38 10.80 -11.99
N TRP A 283 -5.44 12.04 -11.54
CA TRP A 283 -6.37 13.04 -12.02
C TRP A 283 -5.65 13.88 -13.08
N GLU A 284 -6.34 14.19 -14.17
CA GLU A 284 -5.85 15.12 -15.19
C GLU A 284 -6.31 16.54 -14.83
N VAL A 285 -5.38 17.49 -14.93
CA VAL A 285 -5.66 18.92 -14.78
C VAL A 285 -6.11 19.45 -16.14
N VAL A 286 -7.40 19.76 -16.24
CA VAL A 286 -8.02 20.21 -17.49
C VAL A 286 -8.12 21.73 -17.61
N GLY A 287 -7.80 22.45 -16.54
CA GLY A 287 -7.87 23.90 -16.48
C GLY A 287 -7.59 24.42 -15.07
N GLU A 288 -7.63 25.74 -14.94
CA GLU A 288 -7.45 26.46 -13.69
C GLU A 288 -8.68 27.32 -13.38
N LEU A 289 -8.92 27.53 -12.09
CA LEU A 289 -9.88 28.52 -11.60
C LEU A 289 -9.08 29.67 -10.99
N GLY A 290 -9.49 30.90 -11.28
CA GLY A 290 -8.75 32.10 -10.84
C GLY A 290 -8.72 32.29 -9.32
N PHE A 291 -9.80 31.94 -8.63
CA PHE A 291 -9.90 32.03 -7.17
C PHE A 291 -11.02 31.11 -6.64
N PRO A 292 -10.86 30.57 -5.43
CA PRO A 292 -11.91 29.80 -4.77
C PRO A 292 -13.00 30.71 -4.19
N PHE A 293 -14.24 30.22 -4.10
CA PHE A 293 -15.33 30.91 -3.42
C PHE A 293 -15.51 30.40 -1.99
N LEU A 294 -15.92 31.30 -1.08
CA LEU A 294 -16.34 30.91 0.26
C LEU A 294 -17.46 29.85 0.19
N GLY A 295 -17.31 28.76 0.93
CA GLY A 295 -18.22 27.61 0.93
C GLY A 295 -17.98 26.59 -0.19
N GLU A 296 -17.15 26.91 -1.19
CA GLU A 296 -16.82 25.98 -2.27
C GLU A 296 -16.12 24.74 -1.72
N THR A 297 -16.59 23.55 -2.10
CA THR A 297 -15.90 22.31 -1.72
C THR A 297 -14.68 22.11 -2.60
N VAL A 298 -13.51 22.20 -1.99
CA VAL A 298 -12.23 21.94 -2.65
C VAL A 298 -11.65 20.61 -2.21
N HIS A 299 -10.79 20.05 -3.05
CA HIS A 299 -10.07 18.82 -2.79
C HIS A 299 -8.57 19.10 -2.82
N LYS A 300 -7.82 18.46 -1.92
CA LYS A 300 -6.36 18.45 -1.95
C LYS A 300 -5.81 17.04 -1.81
N VAL A 301 -4.68 16.79 -2.44
CA VAL A 301 -3.91 15.55 -2.26
C VAL A 301 -2.54 15.94 -1.74
N GLY A 302 -2.11 15.32 -0.64
CA GLY A 302 -0.78 15.57 -0.09
C GLY A 302 -0.25 14.36 0.66
N ARG A 303 1.07 14.30 0.82
CA ARG A 303 1.79 13.14 1.35
C ARG A 303 1.28 12.68 2.72
N THR A 304 0.88 13.63 3.58
CA THR A 304 0.57 13.40 5.00
C THR A 304 -0.86 12.95 5.24
N THR A 305 -1.82 13.66 4.64
CA THR A 305 -3.25 13.45 4.90
C THR A 305 -3.96 12.79 3.73
N GLY A 306 -3.24 12.48 2.65
CA GLY A 306 -3.81 11.83 1.48
C GLY A 306 -4.76 12.76 0.72
N TRP A 307 -5.78 12.16 0.11
CA TRP A 307 -6.86 12.90 -0.52
C TRP A 307 -7.86 13.39 0.53
N THR A 308 -7.98 14.70 0.67
CA THR A 308 -8.91 15.35 1.60
C THR A 308 -9.81 16.34 0.88
N ARG A 309 -10.98 16.61 1.46
CA ARG A 309 -11.96 17.55 0.90
C ARG A 309 -12.71 18.31 1.97
N GLY A 310 -13.11 19.54 1.68
CA GLY A 310 -13.91 20.36 2.57
C GLY A 310 -14.25 21.71 1.95
N PRO A 311 -15.15 22.48 2.58
CA PRO A 311 -15.48 23.81 2.13
C PRO A 311 -14.32 24.77 2.40
N VAL A 312 -14.17 25.78 1.53
CA VAL A 312 -13.41 27.00 1.83
C VAL A 312 -14.16 27.75 2.93
N ILE A 313 -13.51 28.00 4.06
CA ILE A 313 -14.15 28.63 5.23
C ILE A 313 -13.78 30.10 5.40
N GLU A 314 -12.67 30.54 4.81
CA GLU A 314 -12.17 31.90 4.85
C GLU A 314 -11.39 32.18 3.55
N THR A 315 -11.41 33.43 3.10
CA THR A 315 -10.67 33.93 1.93
C THR A 315 -10.07 35.28 2.27
N CYS A 316 -8.96 35.66 1.63
CA CYS A 316 -8.24 36.92 1.91
C CYS A 316 -7.80 37.03 3.38
N VAL A 317 -7.31 35.92 3.95
CA VAL A 317 -6.79 35.87 5.32
C VAL A 317 -5.31 36.22 5.32
N ASP A 318 -4.94 37.19 6.14
CA ASP A 318 -3.55 37.45 6.50
C ASP A 318 -3.18 36.60 7.72
N VAL A 319 -2.05 35.89 7.64
CA VAL A 319 -1.60 34.96 8.67
C VAL A 319 -0.26 35.42 9.21
N ASN A 320 -0.14 35.50 10.53
CA ASN A 320 1.15 35.67 11.19
C ASN A 320 1.83 34.29 11.29
N ALA A 321 3.01 34.17 10.67
CA ALA A 321 3.75 32.91 10.52
C ALA A 321 5.19 33.08 11.04
#